data_AF-A0A401YV63-F1
#
_entry.id   AF-A0A401YV63-F1
#
_cell.length_a   1.000
_cell.length_b   1.000
_cell.length_c   1.000
_cell.angle_alpha   90.00
_cell.angle_beta   90.00
_cell.angle_gamma   90.00
#
_symmetry.space_group_name_H-M   'P 1'
#
loop_
_entity.id
_entity.type
_entity.pdbx_description
1 polymer ?
#
loop_
_entity_poly.entity_id
_entity_poly.type
_entity_poly.pdbx_seq_one_letter_code
_entity_poly.pdbx_strand_id
1 'polypeptide(L)' 'MTAGYDEKSAIDQAEVVRAVRERVIRARSVLAEASDAHDTNALPPALDELEDALHEAREYGVSIPPAGGA' A
#
# COMPACT_ATOMS: atom_id res chain seq x y z
N MET A 1 -0.60 -15.33 33.54
CA MET A 1 0.03 -14.09 33.03
C MET A 1 0.43 -14.33 31.58
N THR A 2 -0.48 -14.10 30.62
CA THR A 2 -0.19 -14.30 29.18
C THR A 2 -0.97 -13.34 28.26
N ALA A 3 -1.69 -12.36 28.80
CA ALA A 3 -2.53 -11.47 27.98
C ALA A 3 -1.76 -10.33 27.26
N GLY A 4 -0.56 -9.98 27.70
CA GLY A 4 0.14 -8.77 27.21
C GLY A 4 0.91 -8.92 25.89
N TYR A 5 1.22 -10.14 25.46
CA TYR A 5 1.98 -10.36 24.21
C TYR A 5 1.09 -10.36 22.96
N ASP A 6 -0.15 -10.82 23.09
CA ASP A 6 -1.11 -10.95 21.99
C ASP A 6 -1.62 -9.57 21.52
N GLU A 7 -1.92 -8.68 22.47
CA GLU A 7 -2.44 -7.34 22.19
C GLU A 7 -1.41 -6.43 21.53
N LYS A 8 -0.13 -6.49 21.95
CA LYS A 8 0.95 -5.73 21.32
C LYS A 8 1.19 -6.19 19.87
N SER A 9 1.19 -7.50 19.63
CA SER A 9 1.37 -8.06 18.29
C SER A 9 0.21 -7.71 17.35
N ALA A 10 -1.02 -7.59 17.88
CA ALA A 10 -2.19 -7.16 17.12
C ALA A 10 -2.14 -5.67 16.75
N ILE A 11 -1.64 -4.81 17.66
CA ILE A 11 -1.43 -3.37 17.39
C ILE A 11 -0.34 -3.18 16.33
N ASP A 12 0.79 -3.89 16.46
CA ASP A 12 1.90 -3.85 15.50
C ASP A 12 1.42 -4.30 14.10
N GLN A 13 0.61 -5.36 14.04
CA GLN A 13 0.02 -5.83 12.79
C GLN A 13 -0.96 -4.81 12.18
N ALA A 14 -1.79 -4.15 13.00
CA ALA A 14 -2.73 -3.14 12.52
C ALA A 14 -2.00 -1.90 11.96
N GLU A 15 -0.89 -1.50 12.57
CA GLU A 15 -0.04 -0.42 12.07
C GLU A 15 0.61 -0.78 10.73
N VAL A 16 1.16 -1.99 10.60
CA VAL A 16 1.69 -2.51 9.33
C VAL A 16 0.62 -2.51 8.24
N VAL A 17 -0.57 -3.05 8.54
CA VAL A 17 -1.71 -3.07 7.60
C VAL A 17 -2.07 -1.65 7.13
N ARG A 18 -2.10 -0.68 8.05
CA ARG A 18 -2.38 0.72 7.72
C ARG A 18 -1.29 1.31 6.83
N ALA A 19 -0.02 1.16 7.20
CA ALA A 19 1.11 1.70 6.47
C ALA A 19 1.18 1.16 5.03
N VAL A 20 1.00 -0.14 4.86
CA VAL A 20 1.00 -0.78 3.54
C VAL A 20 -0.18 -0.30 2.69
N ARG A 21 -1.38 -0.18 3.28
CA ARG A 21 -2.54 0.37 2.56
C ARG A 21 -2.31 1.82 2.13
N GLU A 22 -1.77 2.66 3.00
CA GLU A 22 -1.44 4.05 2.66
C GLU A 22 -0.40 4.14 1.54
N ARG A 23 0.61 3.25 1.56
CA ARG A 23 1.62 3.16 0.50
C ARG A 23 0.99 2.85 -0.86
N VAL A 24 0.11 1.84 -0.93
CA VAL A 24 -0.58 1.49 -2.18
C VAL A 24 -1.46 2.64 -2.68
N ILE A 25 -2.19 3.33 -1.79
CA ILE A 25 -3.02 4.48 -2.17
C ILE A 25 -2.15 5.60 -2.74
N ARG A 26 -1.02 5.91 -2.10
CA ARG A 26 -0.08 6.93 -2.59
C ARG A 26 0.49 6.54 -3.96
N ALA A 27 0.95 5.30 -4.12
CA ALA A 27 1.52 4.83 -5.39
C ALA A 27 0.51 4.95 -6.54
N ARG A 28 -0.77 4.63 -6.30
CA ARG A 28 -1.85 4.85 -7.27
C ARG A 28 -2.07 6.32 -7.61
N SER A 29 -2.01 7.22 -6.62
CA SER A 29 -2.14 8.67 -6.86
C SER A 29 -1.01 9.17 -7.76
N VAL A 30 0.24 8.81 -7.44
CA VAL A 30 1.41 9.23 -8.22
C VAL A 30 1.34 8.69 -9.66
N LEU A 31 0.93 7.44 -9.83
CA LEU A 31 0.75 6.87 -11.16
C LEU A 31 -0.36 7.57 -11.95
N ALA A 32 -1.48 7.89 -11.31
CA ALA A 32 -2.57 8.64 -11.93
C ALA A 32 -2.11 10.05 -12.35
N GLU A 33 -1.42 10.78 -11.47
CA GLU A 33 -0.86 12.10 -11.75
C GLU A 33 0.14 12.06 -12.93
N ALA A 34 1.04 11.08 -12.95
CA ALA A 34 1.99 10.90 -14.05
C ALA A 34 1.29 10.56 -15.38
N SER A 35 0.23 9.75 -15.33
CA SER A 35 -0.60 9.42 -16.49
C SER A 35 -1.36 10.64 -17.02
N ASP A 36 -1.99 11.41 -16.14
CA ASP A 36 -2.76 12.61 -16.48
C ASP A 36 -1.88 13.72 -17.06
N ALA A 37 -0.64 13.84 -16.55
CA ALA A 37 0.36 14.76 -17.06
C ALA A 37 1.05 14.27 -18.36
N HIS A 38 0.79 13.02 -18.79
CA HIS A 38 1.52 12.33 -19.85
C HIS A 38 3.05 12.36 -19.64
N ASP A 39 3.51 12.29 -18.39
CA ASP A 39 4.93 12.32 -18.06
C ASP A 39 5.55 10.93 -18.25
N THR A 40 6.14 10.72 -19.43
CA THR A 40 6.78 9.47 -19.80
C THR A 40 8.00 9.11 -18.94
N ASN A 41 8.60 10.08 -18.24
CA ASN A 41 9.73 9.82 -17.36
C ASN A 41 9.26 9.43 -15.94
N ALA A 42 8.12 9.95 -15.49
CA ALA A 42 7.56 9.64 -14.18
C ALA A 42 6.72 8.35 -14.17
N LEU A 43 6.21 7.90 -15.33
CA LEU A 43 5.40 6.69 -15.44
C LEU A 43 6.13 5.40 -15.00
N PRO A 44 7.35 5.07 -15.48
CA PRO A 44 8.04 3.84 -15.06
C PRO A 44 8.29 3.75 -13.54
N PRO A 45 8.88 4.74 -12.86
CA PRO A 45 9.11 4.64 -11.42
C PRO A 45 7.80 4.63 -10.60
N ALA A 46 6.71 5.23 -11.11
CA ALA A 46 5.41 5.16 -10.47
C ALA A 46 4.77 3.77 -10.57
N LEU A 47 5.00 3.06 -11.68
CA LEU A 47 4.58 1.66 -11.84
C LEU A 47 5.37 0.74 -10.91
N ASP A 48 6.69 0.87 -10.88
CA ASP A 48 7.56 0.05 -10.02
C ASP A 48 7.15 0.19 -8.53
N GLU A 49 6.94 1.42 -8.06
CA GLU A 49 6.51 1.67 -6.67
C GLU A 49 5.11 1.08 -6.38
N LEU A 50 4.19 1.08 -7.36
CA LEU A 50 2.89 0.46 -7.19
C LEU A 50 2.99 -1.08 -7.12
N GLU A 51 3.84 -1.68 -7.95
CA GLU A 51 4.09 -3.12 -7.93
C GLU A 51 4.70 -3.57 -6.60
N ASP A 52 5.70 -2.83 -6.11
CA ASP A 52 6.34 -3.08 -4.81
C ASP A 52 5.33 -2.97 -3.65
N ALA A 53 4.51 -1.92 -3.65
CA ALA A 53 3.51 -1.74 -2.60
C ALA A 53 2.42 -2.83 -2.62
N LEU A 54 2.04 -3.32 -3.81
CA LEU A 54 1.09 -4.43 -3.95
C LEU A 54 1.72 -5.77 -3.56
N HIS A 55 3.00 -5.97 -3.85
CA HIS A 55 3.76 -7.12 -3.40
C HIS A 55 3.80 -7.18 -1.87
N GLU A 56 4.18 -6.06 -1.24
CA GLU A 56 4.21 -5.91 0.21
C GLU A 56 2.83 -6.18 0.83
N ALA A 57 1.75 -5.63 0.23
CA ALA A 57 0.38 -5.92 0.67
C ALA A 57 0.06 -7.42 0.64
N ARG A 58 0.54 -8.15 -0.36
CA ARG A 58 0.34 -9.60 -0.46
C ARG A 58 1.14 -10.34 0.61
N GLU A 59 2.38 -9.94 0.87
CA GLU A 59 3.24 -10.56 1.89
C GLU A 59 2.63 -10.42 3.30
N TYR A 60 2.08 -9.25 3.61
CA TYR A 60 1.42 -8.99 4.90
C TYR A 60 -0.06 -9.42 4.95
N GLY A 61 -0.60 -10.02 3.88
CA GLY A 61 -2.01 -10.44 3.82
C GLY A 61 -3.01 -9.28 3.85
N VAL A 62 -2.60 -8.08 3.46
CA VAL A 62 -3.40 -6.86 3.46
C VAL A 62 -4.37 -6.88 2.28
N SER A 63 -5.67 -6.76 2.58
CA SER A 63 -6.69 -6.57 1.55
C SER A 63 -6.69 -5.12 1.04
N ILE A 64 -6.37 -4.96 -0.24
CA ILE A 64 -6.36 -3.67 -0.93
C ILE A 64 -7.66 -3.53 -1.75
N PRO A 65 -8.45 -2.45 -1.56
CA PRO A 65 -9.64 -2.21 -2.36
C PRO A 65 -9.26 -1.92 -3.83
N PRO A 66 -10.13 -2.25 -4.80
CA PRO A 66 -9.90 -1.93 -6.21
C PRO A 66 -9.81 -0.41 -6.41
N ALA A 67 -9.14 0.02 -7.48
CA ALA A 67 -8.87 1.43 -7.77
C ALA A 67 -10.09 2.29 -8.17
N GLY A 68 -11.33 1.83 -7.90
CA GLY A 68 -12.55 2.52 -8.31
C GLY A 68 -13.79 2.13 -7.49
N GLY A 69 -13.61 1.76 -6.22
CA GLY A 69 -14.73 1.42 -5.32
C GLY A 69 -15.26 2.62 -4.55
N ALA A 70 -15.95 3.53 -5.23
CA ALA A 70 -16.92 4.47 -4.64
C ALA A 70 -17.96 4.84 -5.72
#